data_AF-A0A932SJA9-F1
#
_entry.id   AF-A0A932SJA9-F1
#
_cell.length_a   1.000
_cell.length_b   1.000
_cell.length_c   1.000
_cell.angle_alpha   90.00
_cell.angle_beta   90.00
_cell.angle_gamma   90.00
#
_symmetry.space_group_name_H-M   'P 1'
#
loop_
_entity.id
_entity.type
_entity.pdbx_description
1 polymer ?
#
loop_
_entity_poly.entity_id
_entity_poly.type
_entity_poly.pdbx_seq_one_letter_code
_entity_poly.pdbx_strand_id
1 'polypeptide(L)'
;MSKKVRALIIITGLVIFFSWGFRLYVLYLHWGNDPFMTPHAAVAVISFAIGAFLLSMGIRGSKSTRRDYTILTGAALFTVLWWGFRAIKVLLHPESDPNPTAHLHLSVLFIVLGALLLTAGWQGRNRVSTS
;
A
#
# COMPACT_ATOMS: atom_id res chain seq x y z
N MET A 1 -11.15 5.88 16.53
CA MET A 1 -9.94 5.13 16.14
C MET A 1 -9.04 4.95 17.37
N SER A 2 -8.50 3.75 17.62
CA SER A 2 -7.57 3.54 18.73
C SER A 2 -6.16 4.07 18.40
N LYS A 3 -5.35 4.38 19.41
CA LYS A 3 -3.95 4.82 19.23
C LYS A 3 -3.13 3.81 18.40
N LYS A 4 -3.34 2.51 18.63
CA LYS A 4 -2.67 1.41 17.92
C LYS A 4 -3.02 1.40 16.42
N VAL A 5 -4.30 1.53 16.08
CA VAL A 5 -4.74 1.58 14.67
C VAL A 5 -4.24 2.84 13.98
N ARG A 6 -4.25 3.98 14.68
CA ARG A 6 -3.69 5.22 14.16
C ARG A 6 -2.20 5.08 13.85
N ALA A 7 -1.42 4.52 14.77
CA ALA A 7 0.01 4.28 14.57
C ALA A 7 0.26 3.33 13.40
N LEU A 8 -0.49 2.23 13.30
CA LEU A 8 -0.43 1.31 12.15
C LEU A 8 -0.65 2.05 10.84
N ILE A 9 -1.73 2.83 10.72
CA ILE A 9 -2.05 3.58 9.49
C ILE A 9 -0.94 4.57 9.14
N ILE A 10 -0.41 5.31 10.12
CA ILE A 10 0.67 6.28 9.89
C ILE A 10 1.95 5.58 9.43
N ILE A 11 2.37 4.53 10.14
CA ILE A 11 3.61 3.79 9.83
C ILE A 11 3.50 3.16 8.44
N THR A 12 2.40 2.47 8.15
CA THR A 12 2.17 1.90 6.81
C THR A 12 2.10 2.98 5.75
N GLY A 13 1.46 4.11 6.05
CA GLY A 13 1.41 5.28 5.17
C GLY A 13 2.79 5.81 4.85
N LEU A 14 3.67 5.98 5.84
CA LEU A 14 5.05 6.44 5.66
C LEU A 14 5.84 5.46 4.78
N VAL A 15 5.76 4.16 5.09
CA VAL A 15 6.46 3.11 4.34
C VAL A 15 6.02 3.11 2.88
N ILE A 16 4.71 3.11 2.60
CA ILE A 16 4.19 3.14 1.23
C ILE A 16 4.57 4.45 0.53
N PHE A 17 4.37 5.59 1.18
CA PHE A 17 4.59 6.91 0.60
C PHE A 17 6.04 7.10 0.15
N PHE A 18 7.01 6.83 1.03
CA PHE A 18 8.42 6.99 0.69
C PHE A 18 8.91 5.93 -0.30
N SER A 19 8.49 4.67 -0.16
CA SER A 19 8.91 3.59 -1.08
C SER A 19 8.47 3.86 -2.51
N TRP A 20 7.21 4.30 -2.69
CA TRP A 20 6.67 4.55 -4.02
C TRP A 20 6.99 5.95 -4.54
N GLY A 21 7.19 6.94 -3.68
CA GLY A 21 7.77 8.23 -4.06
C GLY A 21 9.18 8.07 -4.64
N PHE A 22 10.02 7.26 -4.00
CA PHE A 22 11.33 6.91 -4.53
C PHE A 22 11.21 6.13 -5.86
N ARG A 23 10.26 5.19 -5.98
CA ARG A 23 10.04 4.46 -7.23
C ARG A 23 9.61 5.38 -8.38
N LEU A 24 8.74 6.37 -8.11
CA LEU A 24 8.35 7.40 -9.08
C LEU A 24 9.56 8.23 -9.53
N TYR A 25 10.42 8.64 -8.58
CA TYR A 25 11.65 9.35 -8.89
C TYR A 25 12.57 8.53 -9.81
N VAL A 26 12.78 7.24 -9.52
CA VAL A 26 13.58 6.35 -10.38
C VAL A 26 12.95 6.17 -11.76
N LEU A 27 11.63 5.99 -11.85
CA LEU A 27 10.92 5.89 -13.13
C LEU A 27 11.04 7.17 -13.96
N TYR A 28 10.96 8.33 -13.31
CA TYR A 28 11.19 9.63 -13.95
C TYR A 28 12.60 9.75 -14.54
N LEU A 29 13.63 9.29 -13.83
CA LEU A 29 15.02 9.30 -14.32
C LEU A 29 15.26 8.38 -15.53
N HIS A 30 14.47 7.32 -15.67
CA HIS A 30 14.62 6.33 -16.76
C HIS A 30 13.51 6.44 -17.81
N TRP A 31 12.85 7.60 -17.88
CA TRP A 31 11.72 7.82 -18.78
C TRP A 31 12.11 7.56 -20.24
N GLY A 32 11.36 6.69 -20.92
CA GLY A 32 11.61 6.29 -22.31
C GLY A 32 12.44 5.01 -22.51
N ASN A 33 13.06 4.45 -21.46
CA ASN A 33 13.89 3.23 -21.58
C ASN A 33 13.15 1.93 -21.23
N ASP A 34 11.92 2.01 -20.72
CA ASP A 34 11.12 0.83 -20.30
C ASP A 34 9.85 0.70 -21.18
N PRO A 35 9.67 -0.41 -21.93
CA PRO A 35 8.45 -0.64 -22.71
C PRO A 35 7.19 -0.78 -21.85
N PHE A 36 7.33 -1.04 -20.54
CA PHE A 36 6.24 -1.11 -19.56
C PHE A 36 6.19 0.13 -18.63
N MET A 37 6.75 1.26 -19.08
CA MET A 37 6.78 2.51 -18.30
C MET A 37 5.39 2.96 -17.83
N THR A 38 4.39 2.98 -18.72
CA THR A 38 3.04 3.45 -18.40
C THR A 38 2.35 2.64 -17.29
N PRO A 39 2.28 1.29 -17.36
CA PRO A 39 1.70 0.51 -16.27
C PRO A 39 2.52 0.61 -14.97
N HIS A 40 3.86 0.69 -15.03
CA HIS A 40 4.69 0.90 -13.84
C HIS A 40 4.44 2.26 -13.19
N ALA A 41 4.32 3.33 -13.97
CA ALA A 41 3.99 4.66 -13.49
C ALA A 41 2.59 4.71 -12.87
N ALA A 42 1.59 4.10 -13.51
CA ALA A 42 0.22 4.04 -12.98
C ALA A 42 0.17 3.39 -11.60
N VAL A 43 0.80 2.22 -11.44
CA VAL A 43 0.88 1.53 -10.14
C VAL A 43 1.61 2.39 -9.11
N ALA A 44 2.71 3.03 -9.51
CA ALA A 44 3.49 3.85 -8.60
C ALA A 44 2.71 5.09 -8.12
N VAL A 45 1.97 5.75 -9.01
CA VAL A 45 1.08 6.86 -8.67
C VAL A 45 -0.07 6.40 -7.75
N ILE A 46 -0.73 5.29 -8.06
CA ILE A 46 -1.81 4.74 -7.21
C ILE A 46 -1.27 4.43 -5.82
N SER A 47 -0.12 3.77 -5.74
CA SER A 47 0.50 3.39 -4.48
C SER A 47 0.95 4.61 -3.67
N PHE A 48 1.50 5.63 -4.35
CA PHE A 48 1.84 6.90 -3.72
C PHE A 48 0.60 7.61 -3.15
N ALA A 49 -0.49 7.64 -3.92
CA ALA A 49 -1.77 8.21 -3.48
C ALA A 49 -2.35 7.46 -2.27
N ILE A 50 -2.21 6.13 -2.23
CA ILE A 50 -2.57 5.32 -1.06
C ILE A 50 -1.73 5.73 0.15
N GLY A 51 -0.41 5.86 0.01
CA GLY A 51 0.46 6.33 1.08
C GLY A 51 0.02 7.70 1.63
N ALA A 52 -0.23 8.66 0.74
CA ALA A 52 -0.70 9.99 1.12
C ALA A 52 -2.07 9.97 1.82
N PHE A 53 -3.00 9.16 1.31
CA PHE A 53 -4.31 8.96 1.93
C PHE A 53 -4.19 8.38 3.35
N LEU A 54 -3.36 7.35 3.54
CA LEU A 54 -3.13 6.75 4.86
C LEU A 54 -2.55 7.77 5.84
N LEU A 55 -1.56 8.57 5.43
CA LEU A 55 -1.02 9.64 6.25
C LEU A 55 -2.09 10.66 6.63
N SER A 56 -2.88 11.12 5.66
CA SER A 56 -3.99 12.04 5.89
C SER A 56 -5.02 11.47 6.88
N MET A 57 -5.45 10.23 6.69
CA MET A 57 -6.38 9.53 7.57
C MET A 57 -5.80 9.34 8.97
N GLY A 58 -4.53 8.96 9.08
CA GLY A 58 -3.79 8.82 10.32
C GLY A 58 -3.69 10.14 11.09
N ILE A 59 -3.45 11.26 10.40
CA ILE A 59 -3.43 12.60 11.00
C ILE A 59 -4.83 12.98 11.51
N ARG A 60 -5.88 12.77 10.69
CA ARG A 60 -7.28 13.02 11.06
C ARG A 60 -7.74 12.19 12.26
N GLY A 61 -7.22 10.96 12.41
CA GLY A 61 -7.43 10.12 13.58
C GLY A 61 -8.92 9.84 13.85
N SER A 62 -9.44 10.35 14.97
CA SER A 62 -10.85 10.18 15.37
C SER A 62 -11.86 10.85 14.44
N LYS A 63 -11.45 11.83 13.62
CA LYS A 63 -12.31 12.54 12.66
C LYS A 63 -12.57 11.74 11.36
N SER A 64 -12.07 10.51 11.26
CA SER A 64 -12.24 9.67 10.07
C SER A 64 -13.69 9.19 9.93
N THR A 65 -14.25 9.38 8.74
CA THR A 65 -15.64 9.04 8.39
C THR A 65 -15.77 7.58 7.94
N ARG A 66 -17.01 7.07 7.85
CA ARG A 66 -17.29 5.74 7.26
C ARG A 66 -16.71 5.60 5.85
N ARG A 67 -16.75 6.68 5.04
CA ARG A 67 -16.19 6.71 3.69
C ARG A 67 -14.68 6.49 3.71
N ASP A 68 -13.96 7.09 4.66
CA ASP A 68 -12.51 6.88 4.81
C ASP A 68 -12.19 5.41 5.06
N TYR A 69 -12.97 4.72 5.89
CA TYR A 69 -12.76 3.28 6.13
C TYR A 69 -13.08 2.41 4.91
N THR A 70 -14.06 2.79 4.08
CA THR A 70 -14.30 2.11 2.79
C THR A 70 -13.12 2.30 1.83
N ILE A 71 -12.59 3.52 1.73
CA ILE A 71 -11.40 3.82 0.91
C ILE A 71 -10.19 3.04 1.45
N LEU A 72 -10.02 2.98 2.77
CA LEU A 72 -8.97 2.20 3.44
C LEU A 72 -9.06 0.71 3.07
N THR A 73 -10.26 0.12 3.10
CA THR A 73 -10.45 -1.28 2.67
C THR A 73 -10.07 -1.47 1.21
N GLY A 74 -10.47 -0.56 0.31
CA GLY A 74 -10.08 -0.61 -1.11
C GLY A 74 -8.58 -0.49 -1.32
N ALA A 75 -7.92 0.44 -0.63
CA ALA A 75 -6.47 0.64 -0.66
C ALA A 75 -5.71 -0.58 -0.10
N ALA A 76 -6.23 -1.18 0.96
CA ALA A 76 -5.69 -2.40 1.56
C ALA A 76 -5.81 -3.59 0.61
N LEU A 77 -6.96 -3.78 -0.04
CA LEU A 77 -7.18 -4.80 -1.06
C LEU A 77 -6.22 -4.65 -2.24
N PHE A 78 -6.07 -3.43 -2.76
CA PHE A 78 -5.11 -3.13 -3.82
C PHE A 78 -3.69 -3.52 -3.39
N THR A 79 -3.29 -3.14 -2.17
CA THR A 79 -1.96 -3.47 -1.63
C THR A 79 -1.75 -4.98 -1.55
N VAL A 80 -2.71 -5.73 -0.99
CA VAL A 80 -2.61 -7.19 -0.88
C VAL A 80 -2.55 -7.87 -2.25
N LEU A 81 -3.43 -7.48 -3.18
CA LEU A 81 -3.49 -8.09 -4.51
C LEU A 81 -2.22 -7.81 -5.32
N TRP A 82 -1.77 -6.55 -5.32
CA TRP A 82 -0.59 -6.15 -6.07
C TRP A 82 0.68 -6.85 -5.55
N TRP A 83 0.89 -6.83 -4.24
CA TRP A 83 2.06 -7.46 -3.64
C TRP A 83 1.96 -8.98 -3.58
N GLY A 84 0.75 -9.54 -3.51
CA GLY A 84 0.51 -10.97 -3.67
C GLY A 84 0.88 -11.45 -5.07
N PHE A 85 0.46 -10.75 -6.11
CA PHE A 85 0.86 -11.04 -7.48
C PHE A 85 2.38 -10.95 -7.66
N ARG A 86 3.03 -9.93 -7.07
CA ARG A 86 4.49 -9.81 -7.11
C ARG A 86 5.19 -10.94 -6.37
N ALA A 87 4.72 -11.33 -5.19
CA ALA A 87 5.26 -12.47 -4.45
C ALA A 87 5.18 -13.77 -5.27
N ILE A 88 4.04 -14.02 -5.93
CA ILE A 88 3.85 -15.18 -6.82
C ILE A 88 4.84 -15.13 -7.97
N LYS A 89 5.03 -13.99 -8.63
CA LYS A 89 6.02 -13.85 -9.70
C LYS A 89 7.45 -14.16 -9.24
N VAL A 90 7.85 -13.62 -8.09
CA VAL A 90 9.19 -13.85 -7.53
C VAL A 90 9.38 -15.31 -7.11
N LEU A 91 8.34 -15.96 -6.58
CA LEU A 91 8.38 -17.37 -6.20
C LEU A 91 8.47 -18.30 -7.39
N LEU A 92 7.72 -18.00 -8.46
CA LEU A 92 7.67 -18.87 -9.64
C LEU A 92 8.89 -18.68 -10.54
N HIS A 93 9.42 -17.46 -10.67
CA HIS A 93 10.50 -17.13 -11.61
C HIS A 93 11.61 -16.32 -10.92
N PRO A 94 12.27 -16.86 -9.87
CA PRO A 94 13.25 -16.14 -9.07
C PRO A 94 14.48 -15.68 -9.87
N GLU A 95 14.86 -16.41 -10.92
CA GLU A 95 15.97 -16.08 -11.83
C GLU A 95 15.74 -14.82 -12.67
N SER A 96 14.47 -14.43 -12.85
CA SER A 96 14.10 -13.20 -13.57
C SER A 96 14.21 -11.94 -12.70
N ASP A 97 14.47 -12.10 -11.40
CA ASP A 97 14.55 -11.00 -10.44
C ASP A 97 16.02 -10.77 -10.01
N PRO A 98 16.55 -9.54 -10.12
CA PRO A 98 17.92 -9.25 -9.70
C PRO A 98 18.13 -9.40 -8.18
N ASN A 99 17.07 -9.39 -7.37
CA ASN A 99 17.16 -9.62 -5.93
C ASN A 99 15.87 -10.29 -5.39
N PRO A 100 15.69 -11.60 -5.64
CA PRO A 100 14.44 -12.30 -5.35
C PRO A 100 14.15 -12.34 -3.85
N THR A 101 15.17 -12.58 -3.02
CA THR A 101 15.01 -12.66 -1.57
C THR A 101 14.51 -11.33 -0.99
N ALA A 102 15.11 -10.20 -1.35
CA ALA A 102 14.68 -8.90 -0.85
C ALA A 102 13.27 -8.55 -1.32
N HIS A 103 12.95 -8.80 -2.59
CA HIS A 103 11.62 -8.55 -3.13
C HIS A 103 10.55 -9.47 -2.53
N LEU A 104 10.88 -10.71 -2.17
CA LEU A 104 9.98 -11.61 -1.46
C LEU A 104 9.65 -11.08 -0.06
N HIS A 105 10.67 -10.71 0.74
CA HIS A 105 10.47 -10.14 2.08
C HIS A 105 9.63 -8.88 2.03
N LEU A 106 9.91 -8.00 1.08
CA LEU A 106 9.17 -6.76 0.90
C LEU A 106 7.72 -7.03 0.48
N SER A 107 7.48 -8.01 -0.39
CA SER A 107 6.13 -8.43 -0.78
C SER A 107 5.34 -8.99 0.41
N VAL A 108 5.95 -9.86 1.21
CA VAL A 108 5.34 -10.40 2.43
C VAL A 108 5.02 -9.29 3.43
N LEU A 109 5.94 -8.34 3.63
CA LEU A 109 5.71 -7.19 4.50
C LEU A 109 4.47 -6.40 4.06
N PHE A 110 4.36 -6.06 2.77
CA PHE A 110 3.20 -5.32 2.27
C PHE A 110 1.90 -6.12 2.31
N ILE A 111 1.94 -7.43 2.13
CA ILE A 111 0.77 -8.31 2.31
C ILE A 111 0.28 -8.27 3.76
N VAL A 112 1.21 -8.40 4.73
CA VAL A 112 0.87 -8.33 6.17
C VAL A 112 0.31 -6.97 6.53
N LEU A 113 0.97 -5.88 6.12
CA LEU A 113 0.47 -4.52 6.34
C LEU A 113 -0.90 -4.31 5.69
N GLY A 114 -1.09 -4.78 4.46
CA GLY A 114 -2.36 -4.74 3.75
C GLY A 114 -3.48 -5.49 4.50
N ALA A 115 -3.23 -6.70 4.98
CA ALA A 115 -4.20 -7.47 5.76
C ALA A 115 -4.57 -6.76 7.09
N LEU A 116 -3.59 -6.18 7.78
CA LEU A 116 -3.83 -5.39 8.99
C LEU A 116 -4.65 -4.12 8.70
N LEU A 117 -4.38 -3.43 7.58
CA LEU A 117 -5.19 -2.29 7.15
C LEU A 117 -6.61 -2.71 6.76
N LEU A 118 -6.79 -3.88 6.15
CA LEU A 118 -8.09 -4.40 5.74
C LEU A 118 -8.96 -4.71 6.96
N THR A 119 -8.39 -5.37 7.98
CA THR A 119 -9.08 -5.61 9.25
C THR A 119 -9.40 -4.31 9.98
N ALA A 120 -8.48 -3.34 10.01
CA ALA A 120 -8.72 -2.02 10.58
C ALA A 120 -9.83 -1.25 9.85
N GLY A 121 -9.86 -1.31 8.51
CA GLY A 121 -10.91 -0.74 7.66
C GLY A 121 -12.27 -1.36 7.93
N TRP A 122 -12.34 -2.69 7.98
CA TRP A 122 -13.57 -3.44 8.26
C TRP A 122 -14.15 -3.09 9.64
N GLN A 123 -13.31 -3.15 10.68
CA GLN A 123 -13.73 -2.80 12.04
C GLN A 123 -14.16 -1.33 12.16
N GLY A 124 -13.42 -0.42 11.53
CA GLY A 124 -13.74 1.00 11.53
C GLY A 124 -15.06 1.32 10.83
N ARG A 125 -15.34 0.66 9.69
CA ARG A 125 -16.60 0.80 8.95
C ARG A 125 -17.80 0.32 9.77
N ASN A 126 -17.66 -0.80 10.48
CA ASN A 126 -18.77 -1.43 11.21
C ASN A 126 -19.03 -0.78 12.58
N ARG A 127 -18.03 -0.14 13.20
CA ARG A 127 -18.25 0.66 14.42
C ARG A 127 -19.10 1.90 14.19
N VAL A 128 -19.04 2.48 12.99
CA VAL A 128 -19.82 3.68 12.63
C VAL A 128 -21.28 3.34 12.28
N SER A 129 -21.60 2.07 11.99
CA SER A 129 -23.00 1.66 11.77
C SER A 129 -23.77 1.37 13.06
N THR A 130 -23.10 1.33 14.22
CA THR A 130 -23.70 1.01 15.53
C THR A 130 -23.83 2.23 16.45
N SER A 131 -23.47 3.43 15.98
CA SER A 131 -23.62 4.72 16.67
C SER A 131 -24.66 5.57 15.95
#